data_AF-A0A1Y2WZN6-F1
#
_entry.id   AF-A0A1Y2WZN6-F1
#
_cell.length_a   1.000
_cell.length_b   1.000
_cell.length_c   1.000
_cell.angle_alpha   90.00
_cell.angle_beta   90.00
_cell.angle_gamma   90.00
#
_symmetry.space_group_name_H-M   'P 1'
#
loop_
_entity.id
_entity.type
_entity.pdbx_description
1 polymer ?
#
loop_
_entity_poly.entity_id
_entity_poly.type
_entity_poly.pdbx_seq_one_letter_code
_entity_poly.pdbx_strand_id
1 'polypeptide(L)'
;MRRSASSRVNNILALLHDQERHRRKMSTKITGPIHFGPFEVTPQVFLTTPHSFALVNLKPLLPGHVLICPRRPYKRLTDLSGPELTDLFQAVQRVERMLARHYFSSSSSSSSPSDSNSKSQDGTPEAGSFNIAIQDGAEAGQTVSHVHVHVIPRIRGSTAKEVPGPGDQIYESMAAEEGNVGGALWDRELNKFRQRLGNRPEPGGSFPSIEDSERHPRTAEEMEAEARMFRRVLEQMEEGDGELE
;
A
#
# COMPACT_ATOMS: atom_id res chain seq x y z
N MET A 1 40.53 22.53 -24.23
CA MET A 1 39.60 21.38 -24.09
C MET A 1 39.02 21.29 -22.66
N ARG A 2 38.13 22.22 -22.25
CA ARG A 2 37.51 22.21 -20.90
C ARG A 2 36.03 22.65 -20.89
N ARG A 3 35.25 22.33 -21.93
CA ARG A 3 33.81 22.72 -22.01
C ARG A 3 32.82 21.55 -21.87
N SER A 4 33.27 20.31 -21.73
CA SER A 4 32.39 19.13 -21.86
C SER A 4 31.89 18.52 -20.54
N ALA A 5 32.51 18.80 -19.39
CA ALA A 5 32.13 18.16 -18.12
C ALA A 5 31.01 18.89 -17.37
N SER A 6 31.00 20.23 -17.41
CA SER A 6 30.02 21.07 -16.69
C SER A 6 28.59 20.95 -17.24
N SER A 7 28.44 20.76 -18.56
CA SER A 7 27.13 20.55 -19.19
C SER A 7 26.48 19.21 -18.81
N ARG A 8 27.28 18.15 -18.60
CA ARG A 8 26.75 16.83 -18.19
C ARG A 8 26.29 16.83 -16.74
N VAL A 9 27.02 17.50 -15.84
CA VAL A 9 26.64 17.62 -14.42
C VAL A 9 25.37 18.47 -14.26
N ASN A 10 25.25 19.57 -15.00
CA ASN A 10 24.06 20.42 -14.97
C ASN A 10 22.81 19.70 -15.53
N ASN A 11 22.97 18.85 -16.55
CA ASN A 11 21.87 18.04 -17.07
C ASN A 11 21.41 16.96 -16.08
N ILE A 12 22.33 16.34 -15.33
CA ILE A 12 21.99 15.35 -14.30
C ILE A 12 21.27 16.02 -13.13
N LEU A 13 21.76 17.17 -12.65
CA LEU A 13 21.08 17.96 -11.62
C LEU A 13 19.69 18.42 -12.08
N ALA A 14 19.54 18.84 -13.34
CA ALA A 14 18.24 19.19 -13.90
C ALA A 14 17.29 17.99 -14.01
N LEU A 15 17.78 16.80 -14.39
CA LEU A 15 17.00 15.57 -14.42
C LEU A 15 16.58 15.13 -13.02
N LEU A 16 17.50 15.19 -12.06
CA LEU A 16 17.22 14.87 -10.66
C LEU A 16 16.21 15.85 -10.06
N HIS A 17 16.35 17.16 -10.33
CA HIS A 17 15.36 18.16 -9.92
C HIS A 17 14.01 18.00 -10.63
N ASP A 18 13.98 17.51 -11.87
CA ASP A 18 12.73 17.23 -12.60
C ASP A 18 12.03 15.95 -12.07
N GLN A 19 12.82 14.93 -11.73
CA GLN A 19 12.36 13.74 -11.03
C GLN A 19 11.84 14.09 -9.62
N GLU A 20 12.54 14.95 -8.88
CA GLU A 20 12.14 15.44 -7.55
C GLU A 20 10.86 16.31 -7.62
N ARG A 21 10.73 17.16 -8.65
CA ARG A 21 9.50 17.95 -8.90
C ARG A 21 8.31 17.09 -9.31
N HIS A 22 8.52 16.04 -10.10
CA HIS A 22 7.48 15.05 -10.38
C HIS A 22 7.08 14.28 -9.11
N ARG A 23 8.05 13.94 -8.25
CA ARG A 23 7.83 13.28 -6.95
C ARG A 23 6.92 14.10 -6.01
N ARG A 24 7.05 15.43 -6.05
CA ARG A 24 6.34 16.42 -5.21
C ARG A 24 4.90 16.74 -5.62
N LYS A 25 4.40 16.34 -6.79
CA LYS A 25 3.04 16.67 -7.29
C LYS A 25 2.26 15.46 -7.81
N MET A 26 2.39 14.31 -7.16
CA MET A 26 1.70 13.09 -7.61
C MET A 26 0.24 13.02 -7.21
N SER A 27 -0.24 13.80 -6.23
CA SER A 27 -1.65 13.74 -5.80
C SER A 27 -2.57 14.40 -6.82
N THR A 28 -3.19 13.61 -7.69
CA THR A 28 -4.20 14.11 -8.65
C THR A 28 -5.56 14.18 -7.98
N LYS A 29 -6.32 15.26 -8.17
CA LYS A 29 -7.70 15.34 -7.66
C LYS A 29 -8.55 14.16 -8.16
N ILE A 30 -9.34 13.57 -7.26
CA ILE A 30 -10.30 12.52 -7.60
C ILE A 30 -11.37 13.11 -8.51
N THR A 31 -11.36 12.74 -9.80
CA THR A 31 -12.41 13.11 -10.76
C THR A 31 -13.35 11.92 -10.97
N GLY A 32 -14.41 11.83 -10.17
CA GLY A 32 -15.42 10.77 -10.26
C GLY A 32 -15.15 9.55 -9.36
N PRO A 33 -16.07 8.58 -9.35
CA PRO A 33 -15.99 7.41 -8.46
C PRO A 33 -14.82 6.49 -8.83
N ILE A 34 -14.11 5.99 -7.81
CA ILE A 34 -12.99 5.05 -7.97
C ILE A 34 -13.48 3.64 -7.70
N HIS A 35 -13.11 2.71 -8.57
CA HIS A 35 -13.52 1.32 -8.49
C HIS A 35 -12.33 0.38 -8.33
N PHE A 36 -12.50 -0.63 -7.48
CA PHE A 36 -11.62 -1.77 -7.38
C PHE A 36 -12.38 -3.02 -7.87
N GLY A 37 -12.15 -3.38 -9.13
CA GLY A 37 -12.98 -4.38 -9.79
C GLY A 37 -14.40 -3.82 -9.95
N PRO A 38 -15.44 -4.57 -9.55
CA PRO A 38 -16.83 -4.07 -9.59
C PRO A 38 -17.20 -3.17 -8.40
N PHE A 39 -16.33 -3.03 -7.39
CA PHE A 39 -16.67 -2.38 -6.13
C PHE A 39 -16.29 -0.90 -6.15
N GLU A 40 -17.21 -0.01 -5.81
CA GLU A 40 -16.86 1.40 -5.56
C GLU A 40 -16.13 1.50 -4.21
N VAL A 41 -14.98 2.18 -4.22
CA VAL A 41 -14.06 2.30 -3.07
C VAL A 41 -13.66 3.75 -2.77
N THR A 42 -14.29 4.73 -3.42
CA THR A 42 -13.92 6.16 -3.35
C THR A 42 -13.61 6.67 -1.93
N PRO A 43 -14.46 6.41 -0.90
CA PRO A 43 -14.20 6.95 0.44
C PRO A 43 -12.96 6.34 1.12
N GLN A 44 -12.56 5.13 0.72
CA GLN A 44 -11.43 4.37 1.27
C GLN A 44 -10.08 4.74 0.62
N VAL A 45 -10.09 5.55 -0.45
CA VAL A 45 -8.87 5.93 -1.18
C VAL A 45 -8.13 7.06 -0.48
N PHE A 46 -6.86 6.87 -0.15
CA PHE A 46 -6.04 7.88 0.53
C PHE A 46 -4.93 8.49 -0.34
N LEU A 47 -4.63 7.89 -1.50
CA LEU A 47 -3.70 8.44 -2.48
C LEU A 47 -4.26 8.22 -3.89
N THR A 48 -4.11 9.21 -4.76
CA THR A 48 -4.38 9.11 -6.18
C THR A 48 -3.24 9.72 -6.98
N THR A 49 -2.88 9.07 -8.08
CA THR A 49 -1.81 9.44 -8.99
C THR A 49 -2.34 9.41 -10.42
N PRO A 50 -1.59 9.87 -11.44
CA PRO A 50 -2.05 9.83 -12.82
C PRO A 50 -2.58 8.46 -13.27
N HIS A 51 -1.92 7.37 -12.85
CA HIS A 51 -2.29 6.01 -13.26
C HIS A 51 -2.66 5.06 -12.13
N SER A 52 -2.49 5.43 -10.85
CA SER A 52 -2.75 4.53 -9.72
C SER A 52 -3.54 5.19 -8.59
N PHE A 53 -4.05 4.38 -7.67
CA PHE A 53 -4.65 4.81 -6.41
C PHE A 53 -4.27 3.84 -5.28
N ALA A 54 -4.28 4.33 -4.05
CA ALA A 54 -4.09 3.51 -2.86
C ALA A 54 -5.32 3.59 -1.94
N LEU A 55 -5.72 2.45 -1.40
CA LEU A 55 -6.87 2.31 -0.52
C LEU A 55 -6.56 1.45 0.70
N VAL A 56 -7.29 1.71 1.78
CA VAL A 56 -7.23 0.89 2.99
C VAL A 56 -7.95 -0.46 2.80
N ASN A 57 -7.47 -1.53 3.44
CA ASN A 57 -8.00 -2.89 3.24
C ASN A 57 -9.23 -3.18 4.12
N LEU A 58 -10.29 -3.81 3.62
CA LEU A 58 -11.47 -4.13 4.42
C LEU A 58 -11.19 -5.13 5.55
N LYS A 59 -10.30 -6.10 5.31
CA LYS A 59 -9.84 -7.10 6.29
C LYS A 59 -8.30 -7.10 6.30
N PRO A 60 -7.67 -6.14 7.00
CA PRO A 60 -6.22 -6.02 6.99
C PRO A 60 -5.55 -7.20 7.71
N LEU A 61 -4.59 -7.86 7.05
CA LEU A 61 -3.80 -8.92 7.67
C LEU A 61 -2.89 -8.44 8.80
N LEU A 62 -2.43 -7.20 8.78
CA LEU A 62 -1.73 -6.56 9.91
C LEU A 62 -2.11 -5.08 9.91
N PRO A 63 -1.94 -4.36 11.04
CA PRO A 63 -2.11 -2.91 11.07
C PRO A 63 -1.33 -2.26 9.92
N GLY A 64 -1.98 -1.35 9.18
CA GLY A 64 -1.37 -0.67 8.04
C GLY A 64 -1.33 -1.47 6.74
N HIS A 65 -1.95 -2.66 6.67
CA HIS A 65 -2.13 -3.38 5.40
C HIS A 65 -3.04 -2.58 4.46
N VAL A 66 -2.44 -2.05 3.39
CA VAL A 66 -3.10 -1.28 2.33
C VAL A 66 -2.90 -1.93 0.97
N LEU A 67 -3.70 -1.49 0.00
CA LEU A 67 -3.63 -1.93 -1.39
C LEU A 67 -3.29 -0.74 -2.29
N ILE A 68 -2.48 -0.97 -3.33
CA ILE A 68 -2.21 0.00 -4.40
C ILE A 68 -2.57 -0.63 -5.74
N CYS A 69 -3.40 0.05 -6.51
CA CYS A 69 -3.99 -0.48 -7.74
C CYS A 69 -3.81 0.52 -8.89
N PRO A 70 -3.67 0.08 -10.16
CA PRO A 70 -3.82 0.97 -11.31
C PRO A 70 -5.26 1.51 -11.35
N ARG A 71 -5.50 2.66 -11.97
CA ARG A 71 -6.86 3.22 -12.13
C ARG A 71 -7.69 2.42 -13.12
N ARG A 72 -7.04 1.84 -14.13
CA ARG A 72 -7.68 0.93 -15.09
C ARG A 72 -7.72 -0.48 -14.49
N PRO A 73 -8.87 -1.18 -14.52
CA PRO A 73 -9.03 -2.50 -13.89
C PRO A 73 -8.42 -3.62 -14.75
N TYR A 74 -7.10 -3.59 -14.91
CA TYR A 74 -6.35 -4.65 -15.57
C TYR A 74 -6.40 -5.93 -14.75
N LYS A 75 -6.53 -7.09 -15.41
CA LYS A 75 -6.62 -8.38 -14.71
C LYS A 75 -5.23 -8.90 -14.34
N ARG A 76 -4.27 -8.70 -15.24
CA ARG A 76 -2.91 -9.23 -15.13
C ARG A 76 -1.89 -8.11 -15.13
N LEU A 77 -0.77 -8.32 -14.42
CA LEU A 77 0.33 -7.35 -14.39
C LEU A 77 0.90 -7.09 -15.79
N THR A 78 0.87 -8.10 -16.66
CA THR A 78 1.30 -8.02 -18.07
C THR A 78 0.45 -7.10 -18.94
N ASP A 79 -0.74 -6.71 -18.48
CA ASP A 79 -1.64 -5.82 -19.22
C ASP A 79 -1.28 -4.33 -19.05
N LEU A 80 -0.42 -4.00 -18.07
CA LEU A 80 -0.01 -2.63 -17.79
C LEU A 80 1.04 -2.15 -18.80
N SER A 81 0.89 -0.90 -19.24
CA SER A 81 1.95 -0.22 -19.99
C SER A 81 3.14 0.15 -19.10
N GLY A 82 4.31 0.41 -19.69
CA GLY A 82 5.51 0.86 -18.96
C GLY A 82 5.27 2.09 -18.06
N PRO A 83 4.57 3.14 -18.53
CA PRO A 83 4.20 4.28 -17.68
C PRO A 83 3.28 3.92 -16.51
N GLU A 84 2.27 3.07 -16.73
CA GLU A 84 1.36 2.64 -15.66
C GLU A 84 2.07 1.77 -14.63
N LEU A 85 2.95 0.87 -15.06
CA LEU A 85 3.79 0.07 -14.16
C LEU A 85 4.74 0.94 -13.34
N THR A 86 5.34 1.95 -13.97
CA THR A 86 6.24 2.90 -13.31
C THR A 86 5.50 3.71 -12.25
N ASP A 87 4.35 4.27 -12.60
CA ASP A 87 3.49 5.03 -11.70
C ASP A 87 3.01 4.16 -10.52
N LEU A 88 2.61 2.90 -10.78
CA LEU A 88 2.19 1.94 -9.76
C LEU A 88 3.27 1.73 -8.69
N PHE A 89 4.50 1.43 -9.10
CA PHE A 89 5.58 1.18 -8.14
C PHE A 89 6.16 2.47 -7.52
N GLN A 90 6.05 3.61 -8.19
CA GLN A 90 6.31 4.91 -7.56
C GLN A 90 5.30 5.19 -6.45
N ALA A 91 4.02 4.86 -6.67
CA ALA A 91 2.98 4.95 -5.64
C ALA A 91 3.27 3.99 -4.48
N VAL A 92 3.68 2.74 -4.74
CA VAL A 92 4.11 1.79 -3.70
C VAL A 92 5.21 2.40 -2.82
N GLN A 93 6.31 2.88 -3.41
CA GLN A 93 7.39 3.50 -2.63
C GLN A 93 6.93 4.71 -1.82
N ARG A 94 6.01 5.52 -2.37
CA ARG A 94 5.46 6.68 -1.68
C ARG A 94 4.62 6.26 -0.47
N VAL A 95 3.81 5.21 -0.62
CA VAL A 95 3.01 4.64 0.47
C VAL A 95 3.90 3.99 1.53
N GLU A 96 4.97 3.27 1.16
CA GLU A 96 5.92 2.71 2.14
C GLU A 96 6.54 3.81 3.01
N ARG A 97 7.00 4.93 2.42
CA ARG A 97 7.55 6.06 3.20
C ARG A 97 6.51 6.68 4.13
N MET A 98 5.25 6.75 3.69
CA MET A 98 4.15 7.24 4.53
C MET A 98 3.86 6.29 5.69
N LEU A 99 3.74 4.99 5.42
CA LEU A 99 3.53 3.98 6.44
C LEU A 99 4.70 3.95 7.43
N ALA A 100 5.94 4.09 6.97
CA ALA A 100 7.11 4.16 7.82
C ALA A 100 7.04 5.35 8.79
N ARG A 101 6.71 6.55 8.30
CA ARG A 101 6.52 7.75 9.14
C ARG A 101 5.46 7.54 10.22
N HIS A 102 4.40 6.80 9.90
CA HIS A 102 3.32 6.53 10.86
C HIS A 102 3.64 5.40 11.84
N TYR A 103 4.15 4.26 11.37
CA TYR A 103 4.26 3.02 12.14
C TYR A 103 5.66 2.74 12.70
N PHE A 104 6.72 3.33 12.13
CA PHE A 104 8.11 3.09 12.56
C PHE A 104 8.70 4.28 13.33
N SER A 105 7.83 5.07 13.97
CA SER A 105 8.24 6.16 14.86
C SER A 105 8.36 5.67 16.30
N SER A 106 9.42 6.10 16.99
CA SER A 106 9.91 5.62 18.29
C SER A 106 8.99 6.01 19.44
N SER A 107 7.94 6.78 19.17
CA SER A 107 6.85 7.06 20.11
C SER A 107 6.00 5.83 20.45
N SER A 108 6.21 4.69 19.79
CA SER A 108 5.41 3.47 19.95
C SER A 108 6.08 2.33 20.74
N SER A 109 7.36 2.45 21.13
CA SER A 109 8.03 1.43 21.96
C SER A 109 8.98 2.05 22.99
N SER A 110 8.87 1.56 24.22
CA SER A 110 9.53 2.03 25.43
C SER A 110 11.06 2.04 25.35
N SER A 111 11.62 3.19 25.73
CA SER A 111 12.92 3.40 26.39
C SER A 111 13.94 2.26 26.35
N SER A 112 14.91 2.36 25.45
CA SER A 112 16.29 1.94 25.72
C SER A 112 17.25 3.08 25.37
N PRO A 113 18.35 3.30 26.12
CA PRO A 113 19.21 4.46 25.96
C PRO A 113 19.97 4.38 24.63
N SER A 114 19.90 5.43 23.83
CA SER A 114 20.57 5.53 22.54
C SER A 114 22.05 5.89 22.70
N ASP A 115 22.91 5.14 22.01
CA ASP A 115 24.24 5.61 21.65
C ASP A 115 24.13 6.89 20.81
N SER A 116 24.77 7.95 21.26
CA SER A 116 24.57 9.34 20.84
C SER A 116 25.16 9.70 19.46
N ASN A 117 25.38 8.73 18.57
CA ASN A 117 26.03 8.98 17.27
C ASN A 117 25.31 8.37 16.04
N SER A 118 24.12 7.79 16.21
CA SER A 118 23.26 7.39 15.09
C SER A 118 22.28 8.53 14.77
N LYS A 119 22.27 9.04 13.53
CA LYS A 119 21.10 9.78 13.04
C LYS A 119 19.86 8.90 13.29
N SER A 120 18.81 9.43 13.91
CA SER A 120 17.60 8.66 14.18
C SER A 120 17.01 8.20 12.84
N GLN A 121 16.95 6.89 12.60
CA GLN A 121 16.23 6.31 11.45
C GLN A 121 14.70 6.36 11.66
N ASP A 122 14.23 7.13 12.63
CA ASP A 122 12.86 7.14 13.06
C ASP A 122 11.92 7.61 11.95
N GLY A 123 10.83 6.87 11.76
CA GLY A 123 9.88 7.16 10.69
C GLY A 123 10.42 6.93 9.26
N THR A 124 11.58 6.28 9.09
CA THR A 124 12.08 5.88 7.76
C THR A 124 11.80 4.39 7.49
N PRO A 125 11.74 3.95 6.21
CA PRO A 125 11.55 2.54 5.88
C PRO A 125 12.55 1.59 6.55
N GLU A 126 13.78 2.06 6.80
CA GLU A 126 14.86 1.30 7.44
C GLU A 126 14.63 1.04 8.95
N ALA A 127 13.76 1.81 9.61
CA ALA A 127 13.37 1.55 11.00
C ALA A 127 12.45 0.34 11.16
N GLY A 128 11.91 -0.21 10.08
CA GLY A 128 11.06 -1.41 10.10
C GLY A 128 11.30 -2.29 8.89
N SER A 129 10.24 -2.95 8.42
CA SER A 129 10.27 -3.77 7.20
C SER A 129 8.86 -3.83 6.59
N PHE A 130 8.76 -4.26 5.33
CA PHE A 130 7.48 -4.43 4.66
C PHE A 130 7.38 -5.80 3.99
N ASN A 131 6.17 -6.35 3.95
CA ASN A 131 5.82 -7.35 2.94
C ASN A 131 5.15 -6.64 1.76
N ILE A 132 5.67 -6.88 0.56
CA ILE A 132 5.13 -6.39 -0.70
C ILE A 132 4.75 -7.62 -1.53
N ALA A 133 3.48 -7.78 -1.90
CA ALA A 133 3.00 -8.96 -2.61
C ALA A 133 1.99 -8.61 -3.71
N ILE A 134 2.01 -9.39 -4.79
CA ILE A 134 1.04 -9.31 -5.90
C ILE A 134 0.58 -10.73 -6.21
N GLN A 135 -0.73 -10.95 -6.12
CA GLN A 135 -1.38 -12.19 -6.54
C GLN A 135 -1.85 -12.01 -7.99
N ASP A 136 -0.98 -12.33 -8.96
CA ASP A 136 -1.23 -12.10 -10.39
C ASP A 136 -1.92 -13.30 -11.06
N GLY A 137 -3.24 -13.41 -10.88
CA GLY A 137 -4.08 -14.47 -11.44
C GLY A 137 -4.74 -15.34 -10.36
N ALA A 138 -5.78 -16.07 -10.74
CA ALA A 138 -6.63 -16.82 -9.80
C ALA A 138 -5.83 -17.87 -9.02
N GLU A 139 -4.95 -18.61 -9.69
CA GLU A 139 -4.10 -19.64 -9.09
C GLU A 139 -3.03 -19.08 -8.15
N ALA A 140 -2.77 -17.76 -8.21
CA ALA A 140 -1.91 -17.05 -7.26
C ALA A 140 -2.71 -16.50 -6.05
N GLY A 141 -4.01 -16.76 -5.96
CA GLY A 141 -4.88 -16.27 -4.89
C GLY A 141 -5.62 -14.97 -5.22
N GLN A 142 -5.60 -14.50 -6.47
CA GLN A 142 -6.30 -13.27 -6.84
C GLN A 142 -7.83 -13.41 -6.72
N THR A 143 -8.44 -12.64 -5.81
CA THR A 143 -9.89 -12.70 -5.55
C THR A 143 -10.67 -11.55 -6.18
N VAL A 144 -10.04 -10.39 -6.40
CA VAL A 144 -10.58 -9.31 -7.23
C VAL A 144 -9.78 -9.25 -8.53
N SER A 145 -10.46 -9.39 -9.67
CA SER A 145 -9.85 -9.32 -11.01
C SER A 145 -9.50 -7.88 -11.40
N HIS A 146 -8.59 -7.31 -10.64
CA HIS A 146 -7.99 -6.00 -10.77
C HIS A 146 -6.62 -6.08 -10.10
N VAL A 147 -5.52 -5.88 -10.84
CA VAL A 147 -4.15 -5.85 -10.28
C VAL A 147 -4.11 -4.98 -9.02
N HIS A 148 -3.52 -5.51 -7.96
CA HIS A 148 -3.29 -4.77 -6.71
C HIS A 148 -2.02 -5.27 -6.04
N VAL A 149 -1.29 -4.34 -5.45
CA VAL A 149 -0.10 -4.60 -4.64
C VAL A 149 -0.50 -4.51 -3.18
N HIS A 150 -0.29 -5.58 -2.43
CA HIS A 150 -0.38 -5.58 -0.98
C HIS A 150 0.88 -4.93 -0.41
N VAL A 151 0.71 -3.96 0.48
CA VAL A 151 1.80 -3.34 1.24
C VAL A 151 1.47 -3.45 2.72
N ILE A 152 2.31 -4.16 3.47
CA ILE A 152 2.07 -4.53 4.86
C ILE A 152 3.28 -4.16 5.70
N PRO A 153 3.20 -3.16 6.60
CA PRO A 153 4.30 -2.82 7.49
C PRO A 153 4.50 -3.89 8.57
N ARG A 154 5.76 -4.17 8.87
CA ARG A 154 6.22 -5.13 9.88
C ARG A 154 6.84 -4.35 11.04
N ILE A 155 6.05 -4.16 12.09
CA ILE A 155 6.37 -3.28 13.21
C ILE A 155 7.20 -4.06 14.22
N ARG A 156 8.43 -3.61 14.50
CA ARG A 156 9.33 -4.26 15.48
C ARG A 156 8.65 -4.36 16.85
N GLY A 157 8.78 -5.50 17.50
CA GLY A 157 8.16 -5.77 18.81
C GLY A 157 6.63 -5.88 18.80
N SER A 158 5.99 -5.90 17.63
CA SER A 158 4.55 -6.05 17.51
C SER A 158 4.16 -7.07 16.42
N THR A 159 4.46 -6.78 15.15
CA THR A 159 4.05 -7.63 14.02
C THR A 159 5.22 -8.10 13.15
N ALA A 160 6.44 -7.67 13.47
CA ALA A 160 7.64 -8.16 12.84
C ALA A 160 7.83 -9.66 13.09
N LYS A 161 8.46 -10.34 12.15
CA LYS A 161 8.82 -11.75 12.31
C LYS A 161 9.85 -11.88 13.42
N GLU A 162 9.53 -12.64 14.47
CA GLU A 162 10.47 -12.94 15.54
C GLU A 162 11.51 -13.97 15.10
N VAL A 163 12.77 -13.76 15.50
CA VAL A 163 13.86 -14.71 15.27
C VAL A 163 14.52 -15.00 16.63
N PRO A 164 14.67 -16.28 17.04
CA PRO A 164 14.26 -17.51 16.36
C PRO A 164 12.83 -17.93 16.72
N GLY A 165 12.06 -18.39 15.73
CA GLY A 165 10.70 -18.92 15.91
C GLY A 165 10.21 -19.66 14.66
N PRO A 166 9.07 -20.38 14.74
CA PRO A 166 8.38 -20.84 13.55
C PRO A 166 8.11 -19.65 12.61
N GLY A 167 8.14 -19.89 11.29
CA GLY A 167 7.81 -18.85 10.32
C GLY A 167 6.46 -18.19 10.63
N ASP A 168 6.33 -16.92 10.27
CA ASP A 168 5.06 -16.22 10.35
C ASP A 168 4.12 -16.68 9.24
N GLN A 169 2.83 -16.82 9.57
CA GLN A 169 1.82 -17.38 8.65
C GLN A 169 1.31 -16.38 7.60
N ILE A 170 2.06 -15.32 7.30
CA ILE A 170 1.53 -14.20 6.50
C ILE A 170 1.24 -14.61 5.06
N TYR A 171 2.04 -15.53 4.50
CA TYR A 171 1.84 -16.03 3.14
C TYR A 171 0.64 -16.98 3.06
N GLU A 172 0.47 -17.80 4.09
CA GLU A 172 -0.68 -18.67 4.28
C GLU A 172 -1.95 -17.84 4.44
N SER A 173 -1.93 -16.80 5.30
CA SER A 173 -3.06 -15.90 5.48
C SER A 173 -3.41 -15.12 4.21
N MET A 174 -2.42 -14.72 3.39
CA MET A 174 -2.69 -14.09 2.08
C MET A 174 -3.40 -15.04 1.11
N ALA A 175 -3.11 -16.34 1.17
CA ALA A 175 -3.76 -17.34 0.32
C ALA A 175 -5.09 -17.86 0.88
N ALA A 176 -5.35 -17.68 2.18
CA ALA A 176 -6.55 -18.15 2.87
C ALA A 176 -7.73 -17.18 2.73
N GLU A 177 -8.88 -17.55 3.33
CA GLU A 177 -10.09 -16.72 3.37
C GLU A 177 -9.88 -15.35 4.03
N GLU A 178 -8.89 -15.23 4.92
CA GLU A 178 -8.50 -13.95 5.51
C GLU A 178 -7.94 -12.96 4.49
N GLY A 179 -7.17 -13.46 3.52
CA GLY A 179 -6.63 -12.69 2.40
C GLY A 179 -7.66 -12.45 1.28
N ASN A 180 -8.88 -12.99 1.39
CA ASN A 180 -9.94 -12.89 0.39
C ASN A 180 -10.58 -11.50 0.34
N VAL A 181 -9.85 -10.51 -0.19
CA VAL A 181 -10.35 -9.14 -0.33
C VAL A 181 -11.62 -9.10 -1.18
N GLY A 182 -11.72 -9.93 -2.22
CA GLY A 182 -12.91 -10.00 -3.09
C GLY A 182 -14.16 -10.52 -2.40
N GLY A 183 -14.03 -11.61 -1.63
CA GLY A 183 -15.10 -12.16 -0.80
C GLY A 183 -15.52 -11.20 0.30
N ALA A 184 -14.56 -10.52 0.95
CA ALA A 184 -14.87 -9.51 1.95
C ALA A 184 -15.67 -8.33 1.37
N LEU A 185 -15.26 -7.81 0.21
CA LEU A 185 -15.96 -6.72 -0.48
C LEU A 185 -17.35 -7.17 -0.98
N TRP A 186 -17.45 -8.41 -1.43
CA TRP A 186 -18.70 -9.04 -1.81
C TRP A 186 -19.70 -9.06 -0.66
N ASP A 187 -19.30 -9.59 0.50
CA ASP A 187 -20.16 -9.73 1.67
C ASP A 187 -20.67 -8.35 2.14
N ARG A 188 -19.80 -7.34 2.09
CA ARG A 188 -20.15 -5.95 2.39
C ARG A 188 -21.24 -5.42 1.45
N GLU A 189 -21.13 -5.73 0.16
CA GLU A 189 -22.03 -5.20 -0.87
C GLU A 189 -23.32 -6.01 -1.02
N LEU A 190 -23.30 -7.31 -0.69
CA LEU A 190 -24.48 -8.18 -0.63
C LEU A 190 -25.53 -7.64 0.34
N ASN A 191 -25.09 -7.06 1.45
CA ASN A 191 -25.97 -6.38 2.42
C ASN A 191 -26.65 -5.13 1.83
N LYS A 192 -26.14 -4.56 0.74
CA LYS A 192 -26.66 -3.34 0.10
C LYS A 192 -27.44 -3.61 -1.20
N PHE A 193 -27.04 -4.60 -2.00
CA PHE A 193 -27.63 -4.88 -3.32
C PHE A 193 -27.80 -6.39 -3.58
N ARG A 194 -28.88 -6.98 -3.03
CA ARG A 194 -29.22 -8.43 -3.11
C ARG A 194 -29.32 -9.06 -4.51
N GLN A 195 -29.30 -8.31 -5.62
CA GLN A 195 -29.64 -8.85 -6.95
C GLN A 195 -28.62 -8.59 -8.08
N ARG A 196 -27.47 -7.94 -7.82
CA ARG A 196 -26.55 -7.50 -8.90
C ARG A 196 -25.18 -8.15 -8.92
N LEU A 197 -24.87 -8.93 -7.90
CA LEU A 197 -23.56 -9.53 -7.69
C LEU A 197 -23.71 -11.03 -8.06
N GLY A 198 -22.95 -11.52 -9.05
CA GLY A 198 -22.87 -12.93 -9.50
C GLY A 198 -22.52 -13.98 -8.41
N ASN A 199 -21.40 -14.72 -8.52
CA ASN A 199 -20.93 -15.62 -7.44
C ASN A 199 -19.91 -14.92 -6.52
N ARG A 200 -19.94 -15.22 -5.21
CA ARG A 200 -18.96 -14.73 -4.22
C ARG A 200 -17.55 -15.18 -4.62
N PRO A 201 -16.55 -14.28 -4.69
CA PRO A 201 -15.17 -14.68 -4.95
C PRO A 201 -14.60 -15.56 -3.84
N GLU A 202 -13.91 -16.62 -4.23
CA GLU A 202 -13.22 -17.56 -3.34
C GLU A 202 -11.70 -17.48 -3.57
N PRO A 203 -10.87 -17.75 -2.54
CA PRO A 203 -9.43 -17.85 -2.73
C PRO A 203 -9.09 -18.97 -3.72
N GLY A 204 -8.23 -18.69 -4.69
CA GLY A 204 -7.68 -19.72 -5.57
C GLY A 204 -6.37 -20.31 -5.02
N GLY A 205 -6.13 -21.60 -5.27
CA GLY A 205 -4.93 -22.31 -4.82
C GLY A 205 -5.21 -23.33 -3.71
N SER A 206 -4.41 -24.40 -3.66
CA SER A 206 -4.62 -25.58 -2.81
C SER A 206 -3.79 -25.52 -1.52
N PHE A 207 -3.96 -24.48 -0.71
CA PHE A 207 -3.41 -24.46 0.66
C PHE A 207 -4.52 -24.73 1.68
N PRO A 208 -4.25 -25.55 2.73
CA PRO A 208 -5.25 -25.85 3.76
C PRO A 208 -5.74 -24.57 4.44
N SER A 209 -7.06 -24.43 4.57
CA SER A 209 -7.68 -23.36 5.35
C SER A 209 -7.28 -23.48 6.82
N ILE A 210 -6.57 -22.48 7.34
CA ILE A 210 -6.48 -22.25 8.78
C ILE A 210 -7.53 -21.18 9.07
N GLU A 211 -8.62 -21.57 9.73
CA GLU A 211 -9.62 -20.62 10.22
C GLU A 211 -9.06 -19.94 11.47
N ASP A 212 -8.63 -18.68 11.36
CA ASP A 212 -8.43 -17.83 12.53
C ASP A 212 -9.71 -17.03 12.80
N SER A 213 -10.44 -17.45 13.82
CA SER A 213 -11.77 -16.97 14.19
C SER A 213 -11.82 -15.53 14.74
N GLU A 214 -10.69 -14.82 14.81
CA GLU A 214 -10.60 -13.50 15.47
C GLU A 214 -10.65 -12.30 14.50
N ARG A 215 -10.59 -12.50 13.17
CA ARG A 215 -10.63 -11.41 12.19
C ARG A 215 -12.01 -11.04 11.69
N HIS A 216 -12.44 -9.83 12.03
CA HIS A 216 -13.73 -9.26 11.61
C HIS A 216 -13.53 -8.17 10.55
N PRO A 217 -14.43 -8.05 9.55
CA PRO A 217 -14.40 -6.95 8.59
C PRO A 217 -14.60 -5.61 9.30
N ARG A 218 -13.84 -4.60 8.87
CA ARG A 218 -13.96 -3.23 9.40
C ARG A 218 -15.24 -2.56 8.92
N THR A 219 -15.76 -1.65 9.73
CA THR A 219 -16.87 -0.76 9.36
C THR A 219 -16.42 0.26 8.31
N ALA A 220 -17.38 0.84 7.57
CA ALA A 220 -17.06 1.86 6.58
C ALA A 220 -16.46 3.12 7.22
N GLU A 221 -16.93 3.46 8.42
CA GLU A 221 -16.50 4.60 9.22
C GLU A 221 -15.04 4.44 9.67
N GLU A 222 -14.64 3.25 10.12
CA GLU A 222 -13.26 2.94 10.49
C GLU A 222 -12.32 3.05 9.29
N MET A 223 -12.71 2.47 8.14
CA MET A 223 -11.91 2.55 6.92
C MET A 223 -11.76 4.01 6.45
N GLU A 224 -12.82 4.80 6.49
CA GLU A 224 -12.75 6.20 6.09
C GLU A 224 -11.90 7.02 7.08
N ALA A 225 -11.98 6.73 8.37
CA ALA A 225 -11.13 7.37 9.38
C ALA A 225 -9.65 7.07 9.16
N GLU A 226 -9.29 5.82 8.86
CA GLU A 226 -7.92 5.43 8.53
C GLU A 226 -7.45 6.09 7.22
N ALA A 227 -8.29 6.10 6.18
CA ALA A 227 -7.97 6.78 4.93
C ALA A 227 -7.73 8.29 5.14
N ARG A 228 -8.54 8.95 5.97
CA ARG A 228 -8.33 10.36 6.36
C ARG A 228 -7.01 10.56 7.12
N MET A 229 -6.66 9.64 8.02
CA MET A 229 -5.38 9.69 8.72
C MET A 229 -4.21 9.61 7.74
N PHE A 230 -4.22 8.65 6.82
CA PHE A 230 -3.15 8.48 5.83
C PHE A 230 -3.04 9.67 4.87
N ARG A 231 -4.17 10.28 4.46
CA ARG A 231 -4.14 11.54 3.70
C ARG A 231 -3.37 12.63 4.44
N ARG A 232 -3.61 12.81 5.74
CA ARG A 232 -2.88 13.80 6.57
C ARG A 232 -1.39 13.51 6.65
N VAL A 233 -1.00 12.25 6.81
CA VAL A 233 0.42 11.88 6.84
C VAL A 233 1.07 12.20 5.49
N LEU A 234 0.41 11.90 4.37
CA LEU A 234 0.91 12.25 3.04
C LEU A 234 1.03 13.76 2.83
N GLU A 235 0.07 14.55 3.29
CA GLU A 235 0.11 16.02 3.23
C GLU A 235 1.33 16.56 4.00
N GLN A 236 1.55 16.08 5.22
CA GLN A 236 2.72 16.47 6.04
C GLN A 236 4.06 16.10 5.38
N MET A 237 4.11 14.98 4.66
CA MET A 237 5.30 14.59 3.91
C MET A 237 5.61 15.55 2.76
N GLU A 238 4.58 16.07 2.10
CA GLU A 238 4.73 17.03 1.00
C GLU A 238 5.14 18.41 1.50
N GLU A 239 4.65 18.83 2.67
CA GLU A 239 5.01 20.10 3.31
C GLU A 239 6.43 20.08 3.89
N GLY A 240 6.82 19.02 4.62
CA GLY A 240 8.14 18.92 5.26
C GLY A 240 9.31 18.72 4.29
N ASP A 241 9.07 18.14 3.10
CA ASP A 241 10.07 18.05 2.03
C ASP A 241 10.27 19.42 1.31
N GLY A 242 9.46 20.44 1.63
CA GLY A 242 9.49 21.79 1.07
C GLY A 242 10.28 22.84 1.86
N GLU A 243 10.60 22.60 3.13
CA GLU A 243 11.34 23.54 4.00
C GLU A 243 12.87 23.33 3.99
N LEU A 244 13.38 22.36 3.21
CA LEU A 244 14.80 22.05 3.06
C LEU A 244 15.44 22.66 1.79
N GLU A 245 14.93 23.80 1.31
CA GLU A 245 15.53 24.58 0.20
C GLU A 245 16.12 25.91 0.68
#